data_AF-A0A090VLE8-F1
#
_entry.id   AF-A0A090VLE8-F1
#
_cell.length_a   1.000
_cell.length_b   1.000
_cell.length_c   1.000
_cell.angle_alpha   90.00
_cell.angle_beta   90.00
_cell.angle_gamma   90.00
#
_symmetry.space_group_name_H-M   'P 1'
#
loop_
_entity.id
_entity.type
_entity.pdbx_description
1 polymer ?
#
loop_
_entity_poly.entity_id
_entity_poly.type
_entity_poly.pdbx_seq_one_letter_code
_entity_poly.pdbx_strand_id
1 'polypeptide(L)'
;MYDEEANQFLADRFVVGTCPKCGNEESYGDQCENCGTSHNATDLINPKSAITGNTPTLKETKHWFLPLNDYEDFLKEWILEGHKKDWKPNVYGQVKSWIDDGLRPRAVTRDLDWGIPVPVEGGEGKVLYVWFDAPIGYISSTKEWAAREGKDWEPYWKAKDTKLVHFIGKDNIVFHCIIFPAMLKAEGSYILPDNVPANEFLNLEGNKLSTSKNWAVWLPEYLEEFPGQQDVLRYA
;
A
#
# COMPACT_ATOMS: atom_id res chain seq x y z
N MET A 1 -11.40 14.86 7.09
CA MET A 1 -12.60 15.49 7.70
C MET A 1 -12.85 14.86 9.07
N TYR A 2 -13.66 15.47 9.94
CA TYR A 2 -13.92 14.97 11.30
C TYR A 2 -15.41 14.75 11.53
N ASP A 3 -15.73 13.62 12.15
CA ASP A 3 -17.08 13.26 12.58
C ASP A 3 -17.18 13.47 14.10
N GLU A 4 -17.91 14.52 14.51
CA GLU A 4 -18.08 14.88 15.93
C GLU A 4 -18.90 13.84 16.70
N GLU A 5 -19.85 13.17 16.04
CA GLU A 5 -20.71 12.18 16.68
C GLU A 5 -19.98 10.85 16.90
N ALA A 6 -19.17 10.43 15.92
CA ALA A 6 -18.26 9.29 16.06
C ALA A 6 -16.95 9.64 16.77
N ASN A 7 -16.73 10.92 17.10
CA ASN A 7 -15.53 11.47 17.74
C ASN A 7 -14.22 11.05 17.05
N GLN A 8 -14.19 10.96 15.72
CA GLN A 8 -13.04 10.47 14.96
C GLN A 8 -12.80 11.20 13.63
N PHE A 9 -11.56 11.16 13.13
CA PHE A 9 -11.25 11.60 11.78
C PHE A 9 -11.70 10.55 10.76
N LEU A 10 -12.27 11.03 9.65
CA LEU A 10 -12.73 10.20 8.55
C LEU A 10 -11.63 10.04 7.50
N ALA A 11 -11.27 8.79 7.21
CA ALA A 11 -10.55 8.42 5.99
C ALA A 11 -11.44 8.68 4.76
N ASP A 12 -10.83 8.86 3.58
CA ASP A 12 -11.56 9.25 2.35
C ASP A 12 -12.72 8.29 2.00
N ARG A 13 -12.53 6.98 2.24
CA ARG A 13 -13.58 5.95 2.06
C ARG A 13 -14.81 6.12 2.97
N PHE A 14 -14.66 6.85 4.08
CA PHE A 14 -15.73 7.13 5.03
C PHE A 14 -16.34 8.52 4.84
N VAL A 15 -15.93 9.26 3.80
CA VAL A 15 -16.59 10.48 3.36
C VAL A 15 -17.32 10.18 2.06
N VAL A 16 -18.64 10.36 2.06
CA VAL A 16 -19.48 10.19 0.88
C VAL A 16 -20.21 11.50 0.61
N GLY A 17 -20.36 11.86 -0.66
CA GLY A 17 -21.10 13.07 -1.03
C GLY A 17 -21.37 13.14 -2.52
N THR A 18 -21.87 14.29 -2.96
CA THR A 18 -22.17 14.53 -4.35
C THR A 18 -20.90 14.89 -5.13
N CYS A 19 -20.61 14.13 -6.18
CA CYS A 19 -19.46 14.35 -7.06
C CYS A 19 -19.55 15.74 -7.71
N PRO A 20 -18.52 16.61 -7.57
CA PRO A 20 -18.56 17.96 -8.10
C PRO A 20 -18.54 18.02 -9.63
N LYS A 21 -18.16 16.91 -10.29
CA LYS A 21 -18.04 16.85 -11.76
C LYS A 21 -19.29 16.33 -12.46
N CYS A 22 -19.91 15.27 -11.93
CA CYS A 22 -21.03 14.61 -12.61
C CYS A 22 -22.34 14.57 -11.81
N GLY A 23 -22.34 15.07 -10.56
CA GLY A 23 -23.53 15.10 -9.72
C GLY A 23 -23.93 13.75 -9.11
N ASN A 24 -23.10 12.71 -9.21
CA ASN A 24 -23.38 11.43 -8.53
C ASN A 24 -23.42 11.64 -7.00
N GLU A 25 -24.56 11.37 -6.36
CA GLU A 25 -24.78 11.64 -4.92
C GLU A 25 -24.02 10.70 -3.97
N GLU A 26 -23.48 9.60 -4.49
CA GLU A 26 -22.79 8.55 -3.72
C GLU A 26 -21.30 8.45 -4.10
N SER A 27 -20.62 9.58 -4.26
CA SER A 27 -19.18 9.62 -4.54
C SER A 27 -18.37 9.48 -3.25
N TYR A 28 -17.34 8.64 -3.26
CA TYR A 28 -16.35 8.57 -2.17
C TYR A 28 -15.41 9.78 -2.21
N GLY A 29 -14.75 10.05 -1.08
CA GLY A 29 -13.89 11.22 -0.89
C GLY A 29 -12.64 11.26 -1.77
N ASP A 30 -12.19 10.13 -2.32
CA ASP A 30 -10.99 10.03 -3.16
C ASP A 30 -11.30 9.81 -4.65
N GLN A 31 -12.41 9.13 -4.95
CA GLN A 31 -12.81 8.79 -6.32
C GLN A 31 -14.33 8.65 -6.50
N CYS A 32 -14.83 9.15 -7.63
CA CYS A 32 -16.21 8.95 -8.07
C CYS A 32 -16.31 7.69 -8.94
N GLU A 33 -17.04 6.67 -8.47
CA GLU A 33 -17.26 5.42 -9.20
C GLU A 33 -18.06 5.61 -10.50
N ASN A 34 -18.91 6.65 -10.61
CA ASN A 34 -19.73 6.88 -11.80
C ASN A 34 -18.94 7.50 -12.96
N CYS A 35 -18.09 8.50 -12.70
CA CYS A 35 -17.34 9.20 -13.76
C CYS A 35 -15.82 8.98 -13.71
N GLY A 36 -15.33 8.17 -12.77
CA GLY A 36 -13.93 7.81 -12.59
C GLY A 36 -13.01 8.94 -12.11
N THR A 37 -13.55 10.11 -11.79
CA THR A 37 -12.73 11.29 -11.44
C THR A 37 -12.21 11.20 -10.00
N SER A 38 -10.90 11.44 -9.83
CA SER A 38 -10.28 11.61 -8.53
C SER A 38 -10.39 13.05 -8.04
N HIS A 39 -10.64 13.24 -6.76
CA HIS A 39 -10.85 14.51 -6.09
C HIS A 39 -10.55 14.35 -4.59
N ASN A 40 -10.48 15.44 -3.83
CA ASN A 40 -10.33 15.37 -2.38
C ASN A 40 -11.69 15.29 -1.70
N ALA A 41 -11.73 14.74 -0.48
CA ALA A 41 -12.97 14.63 0.30
C ALA A 41 -13.59 16.02 0.58
N THR A 42 -12.76 17.06 0.62
CA THR A 42 -13.16 18.46 0.78
C THR A 42 -13.82 19.07 -0.46
N ASP A 43 -13.67 18.43 -1.62
CA ASP A 43 -14.23 18.88 -2.90
C ASP A 43 -15.66 18.33 -3.13
N LEU A 44 -16.09 17.37 -2.30
CA LEU A 44 -17.43 16.81 -2.36
C LEU A 44 -18.49 17.86 -1.99
N ILE A 45 -19.58 17.89 -2.75
CA ILE A 45 -20.76 18.68 -2.42
C ILE A 45 -21.60 17.90 -1.40
N ASN A 46 -22.07 18.56 -0.33
CA ASN A 46 -22.82 17.93 0.76
C ASN A 46 -22.14 16.67 1.33
N PRO A 47 -20.88 16.77 1.79
CA PRO A 47 -20.19 15.61 2.35
C PRO A 47 -20.94 15.10 3.59
N LYS A 48 -20.95 13.77 3.73
CA LYS A 48 -21.53 13.05 4.84
C LYS A 48 -20.56 11.99 5.35
N SER A 49 -20.58 11.76 6.65
CA SER A 49 -19.93 10.60 7.25
C SER A 49 -20.66 9.33 6.82
N ALA A 50 -19.93 8.36 6.25
CA ALA A 50 -20.47 7.03 5.98
C ALA A 50 -20.73 6.23 7.28
N ILE A 51 -20.22 6.71 8.43
CA ILE A 51 -20.35 6.06 9.73
C ILE A 51 -21.64 6.51 10.43
N THR A 52 -21.87 7.82 10.53
CA THR A 52 -22.99 8.40 11.31
C THR A 52 -24.04 9.10 10.44
N GLY A 53 -23.72 9.40 9.18
CA GLY A 53 -24.57 10.19 8.28
C GLY A 53 -24.54 11.70 8.52
N ASN A 54 -23.80 12.18 9.54
CA ASN A 54 -23.69 13.61 9.82
C ASN A 54 -22.87 14.36 8.76
N THR A 55 -22.94 15.70 8.76
CA THR A 55 -22.05 16.54 7.94
C THR A 55 -20.72 16.70 8.67
N PRO A 56 -19.61 16.17 8.12
CA PRO A 56 -18.34 16.23 8.80
C PRO A 56 -17.71 17.62 8.69
N THR A 57 -16.89 17.98 9.67
CA THR A 57 -16.23 19.29 9.76
C THR A 57 -14.76 19.22 9.33
N LEU A 58 -14.16 20.39 9.08
CA LEU A 58 -12.72 20.51 8.92
C LEU A 58 -12.08 20.69 10.30
N LYS A 59 -11.07 19.88 10.59
CA LYS A 59 -10.30 19.94 11.84
C LYS A 59 -8.83 19.78 11.49
N GLU A 60 -8.00 20.65 12.06
CA GLU A 60 -6.56 20.58 11.88
C GLU A 60 -5.99 19.38 12.64
N THR A 61 -5.01 18.72 12.03
CA THR A 61 -4.33 17.55 12.60
C THR A 61 -2.87 17.56 12.17
N LYS A 62 -1.99 17.04 13.04
CA LYS A 62 -0.56 16.91 12.75
C LYS A 62 -0.27 15.55 12.13
N HIS A 63 0.50 15.53 11.05
CA HIS A 63 0.99 14.30 10.43
C HIS A 63 2.50 14.37 10.21
N TRP A 64 3.13 13.20 10.30
CA TRP A 64 4.53 13.00 9.89
C TRP A 64 4.58 12.54 8.45
N PHE A 65 5.63 12.97 7.76
CA PHE A 65 5.85 12.69 6.36
C PHE A 65 7.23 12.05 6.16
N LEU A 66 7.28 11.02 5.34
CA LEU A 66 8.53 10.54 4.74
C LEU A 66 8.92 11.53 3.63
N PRO A 67 10.08 12.20 3.70
CA PRO A 67 10.53 13.12 2.66
C PRO A 67 11.05 12.34 1.46
N LEU A 68 10.15 11.64 0.77
CA LEU A 68 10.47 10.69 -0.30
C LEU A 68 11.19 11.36 -1.48
N ASN A 69 10.90 12.65 -1.71
CA ASN A 69 11.58 13.49 -2.70
C ASN A 69 13.10 13.56 -2.48
N ASP A 70 13.58 13.47 -1.25
CA ASP A 70 15.02 13.52 -0.94
C ASP A 70 15.76 12.24 -1.36
N TYR A 71 15.04 11.17 -1.70
CA TYR A 71 15.59 9.87 -2.11
C TYR A 71 15.50 9.63 -3.62
N GLU A 72 15.01 10.60 -4.40
CA GLU A 72 14.76 10.44 -5.83
C GLU A 72 16.04 10.10 -6.61
N ASP A 73 17.14 10.78 -6.34
CA ASP A 73 18.43 10.53 -7.02
C ASP A 73 18.98 9.14 -6.72
N PHE A 74 18.87 8.70 -5.46
CA PHE A 74 19.25 7.34 -5.07
C PHE A 74 18.41 6.30 -5.83
N LEU A 75 17.09 6.50 -5.94
CA LEU A 75 16.21 5.57 -6.63
C LEU A 75 16.46 5.54 -8.15
N LYS A 76 16.82 6.70 -8.75
CA LYS A 76 17.26 6.79 -10.15
C LYS A 76 18.50 5.94 -10.39
N GLU A 77 19.56 6.14 -9.59
CA GLU A 77 20.81 5.39 -9.73
C GLU A 77 20.58 3.89 -9.48
N TRP A 78 19.92 3.54 -8.38
CA TRP A 78 19.74 2.15 -7.99
C TRP A 78 18.85 1.38 -8.98
N ILE A 79 17.73 1.94 -9.43
CA ILE A 79 16.75 1.20 -10.24
C ILE A 79 16.90 1.50 -11.73
N LEU A 80 16.90 2.78 -12.12
CA LEU A 80 16.85 3.15 -13.55
C LEU A 80 18.18 2.87 -14.26
N GLU A 81 19.29 2.90 -13.52
CA GLU A 81 20.61 2.54 -14.05
C GLU A 81 20.99 1.12 -13.62
N GLY A 82 20.96 0.83 -12.31
CA GLY A 82 21.40 -0.44 -11.74
C GLY A 82 20.57 -1.65 -12.19
N HIS A 83 19.25 -1.50 -12.31
CA HIS A 83 18.33 -2.59 -12.62
C HIS A 83 17.68 -2.54 -14.01
N LYS A 84 18.26 -1.75 -14.92
CA LYS A 84 17.74 -1.56 -16.28
C LYS A 84 17.64 -2.84 -17.12
N LYS A 85 18.44 -3.86 -16.79
CA LYS A 85 18.61 -5.07 -17.63
C LYS A 85 17.91 -6.31 -17.08
N ASP A 86 17.62 -6.33 -15.78
CA ASP A 86 17.21 -7.54 -15.04
C ASP A 86 15.83 -7.43 -14.38
N TRP A 87 15.31 -6.22 -14.14
CA TRP A 87 13.94 -6.05 -13.68
C TRP A 87 12.94 -6.16 -14.84
N LYS A 88 11.76 -6.72 -14.57
CA LYS A 88 10.72 -6.88 -15.58
C LYS A 88 10.31 -5.52 -16.17
N PRO A 89 9.98 -5.44 -17.47
CA PRO A 89 9.62 -4.17 -18.12
C PRO A 89 8.45 -3.42 -17.46
N ASN A 90 7.45 -4.13 -16.94
CA ASN A 90 6.31 -3.51 -16.25
C ASN A 90 6.72 -2.85 -14.93
N VAL A 91 7.58 -3.51 -14.15
CA VAL A 91 8.14 -2.98 -12.90
C VAL A 91 8.99 -1.75 -13.20
N TYR A 92 9.98 -1.89 -14.09
CA TYR A 92 10.87 -0.80 -14.48
C TYR A 92 10.09 0.41 -15.03
N GLY A 93 9.13 0.15 -15.93
CA GLY A 93 8.32 1.20 -16.56
C GLY A 93 7.48 1.97 -15.55
N GLN A 94 6.83 1.28 -14.61
CA GLN A 94 6.02 1.94 -13.58
C GLN A 94 6.89 2.75 -12.61
N VAL A 95 8.02 2.21 -12.16
CA VAL A 95 8.95 2.96 -11.29
C VAL A 95 9.49 4.19 -12.01
N LYS A 96 9.91 4.05 -13.28
CA LYS A 96 10.38 5.18 -14.09
C LYS A 96 9.33 6.27 -14.21
N SER A 97 8.07 5.92 -14.50
CA SER A 97 6.98 6.91 -14.57
C SER A 97 6.84 7.69 -13.26
N TRP A 98 6.86 7.01 -12.12
CA TRP A 98 6.72 7.66 -10.81
C TRP A 98 7.89 8.59 -10.48
N ILE A 99 9.10 8.21 -10.85
CA ILE A 99 10.30 9.03 -10.66
C ILE A 99 10.29 10.24 -11.60
N ASP A 100 9.91 10.05 -12.88
CA ASP A 100 9.83 11.13 -13.86
C ASP A 100 8.75 12.17 -13.50
N ASP A 101 7.64 11.74 -12.88
CA ASP A 101 6.56 12.60 -12.41
C ASP A 101 6.95 13.47 -11.19
N GLY A 102 8.10 13.15 -10.56
CA GLY A 102 8.63 13.80 -9.37
C GLY A 102 8.04 13.26 -8.07
N LEU A 103 8.91 12.72 -7.21
CA LEU A 103 8.49 12.20 -5.91
C LEU A 103 8.14 13.35 -4.94
N ARG A 104 7.16 13.11 -4.08
CA ARG A 104 6.67 14.09 -3.09
C ARG A 104 6.67 13.46 -1.70
N PRO A 105 6.79 14.26 -0.62
CA PRO A 105 6.61 13.76 0.72
C PRO A 105 5.30 12.96 0.89
N ARG A 106 5.35 11.83 1.57
CA ARG A 106 4.20 10.95 1.81
C ARG A 106 3.88 10.90 3.30
N ALA A 107 2.63 11.12 3.68
CA ALA A 107 2.20 11.02 5.08
C ALA A 107 2.31 9.57 5.57
N VAL A 108 3.04 9.36 6.67
CA VAL A 108 3.31 8.05 7.29
C VAL A 108 2.50 7.78 8.55
N THR A 109 1.52 8.64 8.85
CA THR A 109 0.66 8.53 10.04
C THR A 109 -0.81 8.68 9.67
N ARG A 110 -1.69 8.15 10.50
CA ARG A 110 -3.15 8.27 10.38
C ARG A 110 -3.78 8.51 11.75
N ASP A 111 -4.88 9.25 11.73
CA ASP A 111 -5.77 9.44 12.88
C ASP A 111 -6.73 8.25 12.98
N LEU A 112 -6.21 7.12 13.46
CA LEU A 112 -6.97 5.88 13.66
C LEU A 112 -6.59 5.27 15.01
N ASP A 113 -7.53 4.55 15.61
CA ASP A 113 -7.30 3.85 16.89
C ASP A 113 -6.64 2.47 16.71
N TRP A 114 -6.68 1.91 15.48
CA TRP A 114 -6.14 0.59 15.18
C TRP A 114 -4.91 0.67 14.27
N GLY A 115 -3.74 0.34 14.83
CA GLY A 115 -2.45 0.32 14.13
C GLY A 115 -1.28 0.42 15.11
N ILE A 116 -0.05 0.54 14.59
CA ILE A 116 1.14 0.71 15.43
C ILE A 116 1.19 2.17 15.93
N PRO A 117 1.22 2.44 17.25
CA PRO A 117 1.31 3.80 17.78
C PRO A 117 2.55 4.55 17.27
N VAL A 118 2.42 5.84 16.96
CA VAL A 118 3.54 6.66 16.48
C VAL A 118 4.52 6.94 17.64
N PRO A 119 5.78 6.47 17.60
CA PRO A 119 6.68 6.49 18.76
C PRO A 119 7.48 7.80 18.85
N VAL A 120 6.83 8.95 18.68
CA VAL A 120 7.46 10.27 18.77
C VAL A 120 6.56 11.28 19.51
N GLU A 121 7.16 12.34 20.05
CA GLU A 121 6.43 13.41 20.73
C GLU A 121 5.35 14.04 19.82
N GLY A 122 4.11 14.12 20.33
CA GLY A 122 2.94 14.60 19.60
C GLY A 122 2.23 13.52 18.77
N GLY A 123 2.75 12.29 18.75
CA GLY A 123 2.18 11.15 18.04
C GLY A 123 0.99 10.49 18.76
N GLU A 124 0.59 11.00 19.93
CA GLU A 124 -0.50 10.47 20.73
C GLU A 124 -1.83 10.47 19.94
N GLY A 125 -2.59 9.37 20.03
CA GLY A 125 -3.84 9.21 19.29
C GLY A 125 -3.67 8.97 17.78
N LYS A 126 -2.45 8.68 17.33
CA LYS A 126 -2.15 8.38 15.93
C LYS A 126 -1.44 7.05 15.80
N VAL A 127 -1.61 6.45 14.64
CA VAL A 127 -0.92 5.22 14.24
C VAL A 127 -0.10 5.43 12.98
N LEU A 128 0.90 4.57 12.78
CA LEU A 128 1.63 4.49 11.53
C LEU A 128 0.65 4.10 10.41
N TYR A 129 0.81 4.75 9.26
CA TYR A 129 0.02 4.42 8.09
C TYR A 129 0.43 3.04 7.57
N VAL A 130 -0.55 2.18 7.24
CA VAL A 130 -0.30 0.78 6.84
C VAL A 130 0.72 0.64 5.71
N TRP A 131 0.75 1.57 4.75
CA TRP A 131 1.70 1.51 3.64
C TRP A 131 3.13 1.90 4.03
N PHE A 132 3.33 2.44 5.24
CA PHE A 132 4.64 2.68 5.82
C PHE A 132 5.11 1.48 6.66
N ASP A 133 4.24 0.88 7.48
CA ASP A 133 4.67 -0.18 8.41
C ASP A 133 4.50 -1.61 7.86
N ALA A 134 3.54 -1.88 6.95
CA ALA A 134 3.31 -3.22 6.39
C ALA A 134 4.57 -3.89 5.80
N PRO A 135 5.44 -3.22 5.02
CA PRO A 135 6.64 -3.88 4.51
C PRO A 135 7.68 -4.15 5.61
N ILE A 136 7.64 -3.44 6.74
CA ILE A 136 8.45 -3.79 7.93
C ILE A 136 8.00 -5.15 8.50
N GLY A 137 6.75 -5.55 8.25
CA GLY A 137 6.18 -6.86 8.55
C GLY A 137 7.02 -8.04 8.06
N TYR A 138 7.71 -7.90 6.92
CA TYR A 138 8.61 -8.96 6.43
C TYR A 138 9.80 -9.18 7.37
N ILE A 139 10.36 -8.09 7.91
CA ILE A 139 11.48 -8.13 8.85
C ILE A 139 10.99 -8.65 10.21
N SER A 140 9.84 -8.16 10.71
CA SER A 140 9.31 -8.59 12.00
C SER A 140 8.90 -10.08 11.99
N SER A 141 8.31 -10.56 10.89
CA SER A 141 7.99 -11.97 10.71
C SER A 141 9.26 -12.84 10.68
N THR A 142 10.33 -12.37 10.04
CA THR A 142 11.62 -13.08 10.05
C THR A 142 12.23 -13.12 11.46
N LYS A 143 12.14 -12.03 12.22
CA LYS A 143 12.58 -11.97 13.64
C LYS A 143 11.81 -12.96 14.52
N GLU A 144 10.49 -13.03 14.36
CA GLU A 144 9.64 -13.96 15.11
C GLU A 144 10.01 -15.42 14.81
N TRP A 145 10.12 -15.76 13.52
CA TRP A 145 10.57 -17.09 13.09
C TRP A 145 11.95 -17.43 13.66
N ALA A 146 12.92 -16.52 13.53
CA ALA A 146 14.28 -16.75 13.99
C ALA A 146 14.34 -16.98 15.51
N ALA A 147 13.55 -16.22 16.28
CA ALA A 147 13.43 -16.42 17.72
C ALA A 147 12.86 -17.80 18.08
N ARG A 148 11.85 -18.26 17.34
CA ARG A 148 11.26 -19.60 17.55
C ARG A 148 12.22 -20.73 17.21
N GLU A 149 12.99 -20.59 16.13
CA GLU A 149 13.90 -21.63 15.63
C GLU A 149 15.32 -21.53 16.22
N GLY A 150 15.60 -20.55 17.10
CA GLY A 150 16.94 -20.33 17.67
C GLY A 150 17.99 -19.90 16.63
N LYS A 151 17.57 -19.13 15.61
CA LYS A 151 18.42 -18.65 14.52
C LYS A 151 18.69 -17.14 14.62
N ASP A 152 19.71 -16.68 13.92
CA ASP A 152 19.94 -15.25 13.69
C ASP A 152 19.17 -14.78 12.44
N TRP A 153 18.41 -13.70 12.58
CA TRP A 153 17.62 -13.10 11.51
C TRP A 153 18.41 -12.08 10.69
N GLU A 154 19.46 -11.48 11.26
CA GLU A 154 20.18 -10.37 10.63
C GLU A 154 20.80 -10.75 9.28
N PRO A 155 21.40 -11.94 9.09
CA PRO A 155 21.96 -12.31 7.80
C PRO A 155 20.97 -12.20 6.64
N TYR A 156 19.69 -12.54 6.87
CA TYR A 156 18.64 -12.50 5.85
C TYR A 156 18.28 -11.08 5.37
N TRP A 157 18.61 -10.05 6.15
CA TRP A 157 18.17 -8.67 5.92
C TRP A 157 19.30 -7.64 5.90
N LYS A 158 20.51 -8.01 6.33
CA LYS A 158 21.66 -7.10 6.46
C LYS A 158 22.95 -7.63 5.84
N ALA A 159 23.06 -8.93 5.55
CA ALA A 159 24.28 -9.46 4.94
C ALA A 159 24.33 -9.16 3.43
N LYS A 160 25.43 -8.58 2.97
CA LYS A 160 25.62 -8.11 1.58
C LYS A 160 25.61 -9.21 0.53
N ASP A 161 25.86 -10.45 0.93
CA ASP A 161 25.83 -11.64 0.08
C ASP A 161 24.43 -12.30 0.03
N THR A 162 23.46 -11.78 0.77
CA THR A 162 22.06 -12.21 0.67
C THR A 162 21.34 -11.55 -0.48
N LYS A 163 20.57 -12.34 -1.23
CA LYS A 163 19.68 -11.86 -2.28
C LYS A 163 18.26 -11.80 -1.80
N LEU A 164 17.75 -10.59 -1.64
CA LEU A 164 16.37 -10.34 -1.25
C LEU A 164 15.49 -10.26 -2.50
N VAL A 165 14.44 -11.09 -2.58
CA VAL A 165 13.50 -11.11 -3.72
C VAL A 165 12.07 -10.90 -3.23
N HIS A 166 11.34 -10.00 -3.90
CA HIS A 166 9.95 -9.67 -3.56
C HIS A 166 8.98 -10.08 -4.67
N PHE A 167 8.26 -11.17 -4.48
CA PHE A 167 7.18 -11.60 -5.38
C PHE A 167 5.89 -10.87 -5.01
N ILE A 168 5.35 -10.08 -5.94
CA ILE A 168 4.20 -9.22 -5.66
C ILE A 168 3.22 -9.14 -6.85
N GLY A 169 2.02 -8.61 -6.61
CA GLY A 169 1.15 -8.12 -7.68
C GLY A 169 1.57 -6.72 -8.14
N LYS A 170 1.24 -6.35 -9.39
CA LYS A 170 1.59 -5.04 -9.98
C LYS A 170 1.25 -3.82 -9.13
N ASP A 171 0.15 -3.85 -8.38
CA ASP A 171 -0.30 -2.71 -7.56
C ASP A 171 0.65 -2.41 -6.40
N ASN A 172 1.53 -3.37 -6.04
CA ASN A 172 2.50 -3.22 -4.96
C ASN A 172 3.87 -2.70 -5.43
N ILE A 173 4.07 -2.49 -6.74
CA ILE A 173 5.37 -2.11 -7.31
C ILE A 173 5.93 -0.85 -6.63
N VAL A 174 5.12 0.20 -6.50
CA VAL A 174 5.55 1.47 -5.89
C VAL A 174 6.00 1.27 -4.44
N PHE A 175 5.29 0.45 -3.68
CA PHE A 175 5.63 0.21 -2.28
C PHE A 175 6.94 -0.55 -2.12
N HIS A 176 7.17 -1.59 -2.92
CA HIS A 176 8.35 -2.45 -2.83
C HIS A 176 9.58 -1.93 -3.58
N CYS A 177 9.40 -1.04 -4.55
CA CYS A 177 10.49 -0.50 -5.35
C CYS A 177 10.88 0.92 -4.96
N ILE A 178 9.96 1.72 -4.39
CA ILE A 178 10.21 3.13 -4.09
C ILE A 178 10.16 3.38 -2.58
N ILE A 179 9.01 3.16 -1.95
CA ILE A 179 8.77 3.58 -0.56
C ILE A 179 9.62 2.75 0.40
N PHE A 180 9.53 1.42 0.36
CA PHE A 180 10.27 0.57 1.27
C PHE A 180 11.79 0.66 1.06
N PRO A 181 12.33 0.64 -0.18
CA PRO A 181 13.75 0.88 -0.39
C PRO A 181 14.25 2.25 0.09
N ALA A 182 13.46 3.32 -0.04
CA ALA A 182 13.81 4.61 0.55
C ALA A 182 13.90 4.53 2.09
N MET A 183 12.98 3.81 2.73
CA MET A 183 13.04 3.57 4.18
C MET A 183 14.27 2.76 4.60
N LEU A 184 14.58 1.68 3.88
CA LEU A 184 15.77 0.84 4.14
C LEU A 184 17.06 1.65 3.94
N LYS A 185 17.11 2.48 2.90
CA LYS A 185 18.21 3.41 2.64
C LYS A 185 18.36 4.46 3.75
N ALA A 186 17.24 4.98 4.25
CA ALA A 186 17.23 5.94 5.35
C ALA A 186 17.77 5.35 6.66
N GLU A 187 17.46 4.08 6.94
CA GLU A 187 17.97 3.37 8.13
C GLU A 187 19.45 2.98 7.98
N GLY A 188 19.84 2.49 6.80
CA GLY A 188 21.23 2.37 6.37
C GLY A 188 21.93 1.05 6.69
N SER A 189 21.35 0.17 7.50
CA SER A 189 21.93 -1.14 7.85
C SER A 189 21.33 -2.32 7.05
N TYR A 190 20.18 -2.12 6.42
CA TYR A 190 19.49 -3.16 5.65
C TYR A 190 19.94 -3.22 4.19
N ILE A 191 19.91 -4.43 3.62
CA ILE A 191 20.09 -4.63 2.17
C ILE A 191 18.83 -4.22 1.41
N LEU A 192 19.00 -3.93 0.12
CA LEU A 192 17.91 -3.63 -0.79
C LEU A 192 17.47 -4.89 -1.55
N PRO A 193 16.25 -4.93 -2.11
CA PRO A 193 15.81 -6.02 -2.98
C PRO A 193 16.74 -6.21 -4.18
N ASP A 194 17.25 -7.41 -4.41
CA ASP A 194 17.98 -7.79 -5.62
C ASP A 194 17.02 -7.79 -6.83
N ASN A 195 15.78 -8.24 -6.62
CA ASN A 195 14.75 -8.23 -7.65
C ASN A 195 13.33 -8.13 -7.06
N VAL A 196 12.40 -7.56 -7.83
CA VAL A 196 10.98 -7.43 -7.45
C VAL A 196 10.09 -7.98 -8.57
N PRO A 197 9.96 -9.31 -8.73
CA PRO A 197 9.07 -9.88 -9.73
C PRO A 197 7.60 -9.54 -9.44
N ALA A 198 7.03 -8.68 -10.26
CA ALA A 198 5.59 -8.38 -10.23
C ALA A 198 4.80 -9.17 -11.28
N ASN A 199 3.61 -9.62 -10.92
CA ASN A 199 2.64 -10.27 -11.81
C ASN A 199 1.45 -9.34 -12.12
N GLU A 200 0.94 -9.43 -13.34
CA GLU A 200 -0.31 -8.78 -13.75
C GLU A 200 -1.54 -9.48 -13.12
N PHE A 201 -2.71 -8.87 -13.27
CA PHE A 201 -3.96 -9.48 -12.78
C PHE A 201 -4.30 -10.75 -13.54
N LEU A 202 -4.81 -11.74 -12.80
CA LEU A 202 -5.47 -12.90 -13.35
C LEU A 202 -6.95 -12.59 -13.57
N ASN A 203 -7.44 -12.83 -14.79
CA ASN A 203 -8.86 -12.72 -15.14
C ASN A 203 -9.48 -14.11 -15.21
N LEU A 204 -10.76 -14.21 -14.80
CA LEU A 204 -11.57 -15.41 -14.93
C LEU A 204 -12.53 -15.23 -16.10
N GLU A 205 -12.36 -16.06 -17.14
CA GLU A 205 -13.15 -16.03 -18.38
C GLU A 205 -13.23 -14.63 -19.02
N GLY A 206 -12.10 -13.92 -19.04
CA GLY A 206 -11.99 -12.57 -19.59
C GLY A 206 -12.50 -11.45 -18.67
N ASN A 207 -13.10 -11.78 -17.53
CA ASN A 207 -13.57 -10.80 -16.55
C ASN A 207 -12.60 -10.67 -15.36
N LYS A 208 -12.54 -9.47 -14.78
CA LYS A 208 -11.84 -9.27 -13.50
C LYS A 208 -12.54 -10.05 -12.38
N LEU A 209 -11.76 -10.58 -11.45
CA LEU A 209 -12.29 -11.17 -10.22
C LEU A 209 -13.09 -10.12 -9.43
N SER A 210 -14.21 -10.53 -8.83
CA SER A 210 -15.10 -9.62 -8.10
C SER A 210 -15.72 -10.32 -6.90
N THR A 211 -15.33 -9.91 -5.70
CA THR A 211 -15.91 -10.43 -4.44
C THR A 211 -17.40 -10.06 -4.33
N SER A 212 -17.78 -8.83 -4.68
CA SER A 212 -19.17 -8.35 -4.57
C SER A 212 -20.13 -9.06 -5.52
N LYS A 213 -19.65 -9.53 -6.67
CA LYS A 213 -20.41 -10.33 -7.63
C LYS A 213 -20.25 -11.84 -7.42
N ASN A 214 -19.53 -12.25 -6.37
CA ASN A 214 -19.09 -13.62 -6.14
C ASN A 214 -18.50 -14.30 -7.40
N TRP A 215 -17.64 -13.57 -8.11
CA TRP A 215 -17.01 -13.99 -9.36
C TRP A 215 -15.51 -14.20 -9.13
N ALA A 216 -15.16 -15.33 -8.55
CA ALA A 216 -13.78 -15.76 -8.38
C ALA A 216 -13.71 -17.28 -8.15
N VAL A 217 -12.53 -17.86 -8.33
CA VAL A 217 -12.21 -19.19 -7.82
C VAL A 217 -11.57 -19.02 -6.46
N TRP A 218 -12.30 -19.37 -5.40
CA TRP A 218 -11.81 -19.25 -4.04
C TRP A 218 -11.02 -20.50 -3.66
N LEU A 219 -9.79 -20.31 -3.14
CA LEU A 219 -8.92 -21.43 -2.82
C LEU A 219 -9.55 -22.45 -1.84
N PRO A 220 -10.21 -22.05 -0.74
CA PRO A 220 -10.87 -23.02 0.15
C PRO A 220 -11.94 -23.85 -0.56
N GLU A 221 -12.80 -23.20 -1.35
CA GLU A 221 -13.87 -23.86 -2.11
C GLU A 221 -13.29 -24.83 -3.15
N TYR A 222 -12.26 -24.40 -3.89
CA TYR A 222 -11.58 -25.27 -4.85
C TYR A 222 -11.02 -26.53 -4.18
N LEU A 223 -10.40 -26.40 -2.99
CA LEU A 223 -9.80 -27.55 -2.29
C LEU A 223 -10.87 -28.53 -1.76
N GLU A 224 -12.06 -28.04 -1.42
CA GLU A 224 -13.20 -28.86 -1.01
C GLU A 224 -13.86 -29.55 -2.20
N GLU A 225 -14.04 -28.84 -3.31
CA GLU A 225 -14.69 -29.36 -4.53
C GLU A 225 -13.80 -30.30 -5.35
N PHE A 226 -12.48 -30.09 -5.31
CA PHE A 226 -11.48 -30.88 -6.03
C PHE A 226 -10.42 -31.50 -5.09
N PRO A 227 -10.80 -32.45 -4.21
CA PRO A 227 -9.86 -33.06 -3.27
C PRO A 227 -8.67 -33.73 -3.98
N GLY A 228 -7.46 -33.43 -3.52
CA GLY A 228 -6.22 -33.99 -4.07
C GLY A 228 -5.78 -33.41 -5.42
N GLN A 229 -6.45 -32.36 -5.93
CA GLN A 229 -6.11 -31.71 -7.20
C GLN A 229 -5.33 -30.40 -7.03
N GLN A 230 -4.60 -30.22 -5.93
CA GLN A 230 -3.83 -29.00 -5.70
C GLN A 230 -2.76 -28.80 -6.77
N ASP A 231 -2.17 -29.89 -7.26
CA ASP A 231 -1.17 -29.83 -8.33
C ASP A 231 -1.77 -29.41 -9.68
N VAL A 232 -3.05 -29.72 -9.91
CA VAL A 232 -3.76 -29.25 -11.10
C VAL A 232 -3.92 -27.73 -11.05
N LEU A 233 -4.33 -27.18 -9.90
CA LEU A 233 -4.42 -25.72 -9.70
C LEU A 233 -3.06 -25.02 -9.81
N ARG A 234 -1.99 -25.65 -9.32
CA ARG A 234 -0.63 -25.08 -9.41
C ARG A 234 -0.08 -25.10 -10.83
N TYR A 235 -0.52 -26.04 -11.66
CA TYR A 235 -0.07 -26.19 -13.04
C TYR A 235 -0.83 -25.32 -14.03
N ALA A 236 -2.14 -25.14 -13.81
CA ALA A 236 -3.04 -24.36 -14.66
C ALA A 236 -2.72 -22.86 -14.66
#